data_AF-A0A2P6FLM3-F1
#
_entry.id   AF-A0A2P6FLM3-F1
#
_cell.length_a   1.000
_cell.length_b   1.000
_cell.length_c   1.000
_cell.angle_alpha   90.00
_cell.angle_beta   90.00
_cell.angle_gamma   90.00
#
_symmetry.space_group_name_H-M   'P 1'
#
loop_
_entity.id
_entity.type
_entity.pdbx_description
1 polymer ?
#
loop_
_entity_poly.entity_id
_entity_poly.type
_entity_poly.pdbx_seq_one_letter_code
_entity_poly.pdbx_strand_id
1 'polypeptide(L)'
;MSESKLMSYITSDFTTNSDMKVGADIWQSIIQEMLPKFKKAGAIRQTVSQIWNKEGVFRLGNMWEYKDEKAFIECQKLFREAEIKFEQKAKITVKNFSNRGIILYDVIL
;
A
#
# COMPACT_ATOMS: atom_id res chain seq x y z
N MET A 1 6.71 -15.26 -15.79
CA MET A 1 6.26 -15.10 -14.40
C MET A 1 6.69 -13.72 -13.96
N SER A 2 5.82 -12.89 -13.38
CA SER A 2 6.35 -11.72 -12.66
C SER A 2 7.42 -12.18 -11.67
N GLU A 3 8.37 -11.30 -11.37
CA GLU A 3 9.31 -11.53 -10.29
C GLU A 3 8.61 -11.63 -8.91
N SER A 4 7.31 -11.31 -8.85
CA SER A 4 6.49 -11.25 -7.66
C SER A 4 6.15 -12.65 -7.15
N LYS A 5 6.60 -12.97 -5.95
CA LYS A 5 6.25 -14.23 -5.24
C LYS A 5 5.25 -14.01 -4.12
N LEU A 6 5.20 -12.80 -3.57
CA LEU A 6 4.30 -12.42 -2.49
C LEU A 6 3.54 -11.16 -2.84
N MET A 7 2.32 -11.07 -2.33
CA MET A 7 1.53 -9.86 -2.38
C MET A 7 0.96 -9.51 -1.01
N SER A 8 0.72 -8.22 -0.80
CA SER A 8 -0.04 -7.70 0.33
C SER A 8 -1.12 -6.77 -0.20
N TYR A 9 -2.36 -7.05 0.15
CA TYR A 9 -3.51 -6.21 -0.13
C TYR A 9 -3.99 -5.56 1.17
N ILE A 10 -3.82 -4.25 1.27
CA ILE A 10 -4.20 -3.47 2.43
C ILE A 10 -5.41 -2.60 2.08
N THR A 11 -6.52 -2.78 2.79
CA THR A 11 -7.65 -1.86 2.72
C THR A 11 -7.51 -0.79 3.80
N SER A 12 -7.70 0.47 3.42
CA SER A 12 -7.64 1.63 4.30
C SER A 12 -9.00 2.32 4.31
N ASP A 13 -9.64 2.37 5.48
CA ASP A 13 -10.92 3.04 5.69
C ASP A 13 -10.73 4.43 6.27
N PHE A 14 -11.47 5.38 5.70
CA PHE A 14 -11.49 6.79 6.08
C PHE A 14 -12.88 7.19 6.54
N THR A 15 -12.94 8.16 7.45
CA THR A 15 -14.22 8.69 7.98
C THR A 15 -14.97 9.52 6.94
N THR A 16 -14.26 10.26 6.10
CA THR A 16 -14.85 11.15 5.08
C THR A 16 -14.19 10.99 3.71
N ASN A 17 -14.90 11.40 2.65
CA ASN A 17 -14.33 11.46 1.30
C ASN A 17 -13.14 12.43 1.21
N SER A 18 -13.20 13.54 1.95
CA SER A 18 -12.10 14.52 1.98
C SER A 18 -10.85 13.91 2.58
N ASP A 19 -10.99 13.19 3.69
CA ASP A 19 -9.89 12.50 4.35
C ASP A 19 -9.27 11.43 3.45
N MET A 20 -10.10 10.69 2.71
CA MET A 20 -9.61 9.70 1.75
C MET A 20 -8.78 10.33 0.64
N LYS A 21 -9.22 11.46 0.07
CA LYS A 21 -8.50 12.16 -0.99
C LYS A 21 -7.16 12.73 -0.49
N VAL A 22 -7.21 13.47 0.61
CA VAL A 22 -6.00 14.05 1.23
C VAL A 22 -5.04 12.93 1.67
N GLY A 23 -5.57 11.86 2.26
CA GLY A 23 -4.81 10.69 2.64
C GLY A 23 -4.13 10.01 1.45
N ALA A 24 -4.84 9.85 0.33
CA ALA A 24 -4.27 9.29 -0.89
C ALA A 24 -3.11 10.14 -1.43
N ASP A 25 -3.28 11.46 -1.52
CA ASP A 25 -2.28 12.38 -2.05
C ASP A 25 -1.02 12.43 -1.17
N ILE A 26 -1.21 12.51 0.15
CA ILE A 26 -0.08 12.51 1.11
C ILE A 26 0.66 11.17 1.08
N TRP A 27 -0.07 10.06 1.07
CA TRP A 27 0.54 8.73 1.01
C TRP A 27 1.33 8.53 -0.29
N GLN A 28 0.75 8.93 -1.42
CA GLN A 28 1.44 8.90 -2.72
C GLN A 28 2.73 9.71 -2.67
N SER A 29 2.70 10.94 -2.13
CA SER A 29 3.90 11.78 -2.00
C SER A 29 4.99 11.11 -1.17
N ILE A 30 4.64 10.52 -0.02
CA ILE A 30 5.60 9.82 0.86
C ILE A 30 6.20 8.61 0.15
N ILE A 31 5.37 7.79 -0.50
CA ILE A 31 5.85 6.59 -1.20
C ILE A 31 6.72 6.97 -2.40
N GLN A 32 6.40 8.03 -3.15
CA GLN A 32 7.24 8.51 -4.25
C GLN A 32 8.64 8.92 -3.77
N GLU A 33 8.73 9.64 -2.65
CA GLU A 33 10.02 10.00 -2.02
C GLU A 33 10.82 8.75 -1.61
N MET A 34 10.13 7.71 -1.14
CA MET A 34 10.75 6.47 -0.63
C MET A 34 10.90 5.38 -1.70
N LEU A 35 10.43 5.62 -2.93
CA LEU A 35 10.36 4.63 -4.00
C LEU A 35 11.71 3.94 -4.28
N PRO A 36 12.86 4.65 -4.32
CA PRO A 36 14.16 4.01 -4.52
C PRO A 36 14.51 3.02 -3.40
N LYS A 37 14.13 3.31 -2.14
CA LYS A 37 14.37 2.43 -1.00
C LYS A 37 13.52 1.16 -1.09
N PHE A 38 12.24 1.31 -1.40
CA PHE A 38 11.32 0.17 -1.58
C PHE A 38 11.77 -0.74 -2.73
N LYS A 39 12.16 -0.16 -3.87
CA LYS A 39 12.69 -0.92 -5.00
C LYS A 39 13.95 -1.68 -4.63
N LYS A 40 14.90 -1.05 -3.92
CA LYS A 40 16.12 -1.70 -3.43
C LYS A 40 15.82 -2.82 -2.43
N ALA A 41 14.79 -2.65 -1.60
CA ALA A 41 14.33 -3.66 -0.65
C ALA A 41 13.57 -4.82 -1.32
N GLY A 42 13.28 -4.76 -2.62
CA GLY A 42 12.66 -5.84 -3.38
C GLY A 42 11.14 -5.75 -3.53
N ALA A 43 10.56 -4.57 -3.31
CA ALA A 43 9.21 -4.28 -3.80
C ALA A 43 9.22 -4.18 -5.33
N ILE A 44 8.24 -4.80 -5.98
CA ILE A 44 8.15 -4.90 -7.44
C ILE A 44 7.09 -3.95 -7.98
N ARG A 45 5.92 -3.91 -7.34
CA ARG A 45 4.79 -3.10 -7.79
C ARG A 45 4.02 -2.56 -6.60
N GLN A 46 3.51 -1.34 -6.77
CA GLN A 46 2.43 -0.78 -5.96
C GLN A 46 1.27 -0.45 -6.89
N THR A 47 0.04 -0.69 -6.43
CA THR A 47 -1.16 -0.14 -7.05
C THR A 47 -2.11 0.33 -5.96
N VAL A 48 -2.63 1.54 -6.10
CA VAL A 48 -3.65 2.10 -5.21
C VAL A 48 -4.93 2.27 -6.00
N SER A 49 -6.05 1.79 -5.47
CA SER A 49 -7.37 1.84 -6.09
C SER A 49 -8.41 2.36 -5.10
N GLN A 50 -9.34 3.19 -5.55
CA GLN A 50 -10.55 3.47 -4.78
C GLN A 50 -11.54 2.32 -4.92
N ILE A 51 -12.10 1.84 -3.80
CA ILE A 51 -13.14 0.82 -3.82
C ILE A 51 -14.46 1.47 -4.17
N TRP A 52 -15.01 1.11 -5.33
CA TRP A 52 -16.17 1.79 -5.93
C TRP A 52 -17.51 1.12 -5.61
N ASN A 53 -17.51 -0.18 -5.26
CA ASN A 53 -18.72 -0.99 -5.13
C ASN A 53 -19.25 -1.13 -3.68
N LYS A 54 -18.81 -0.25 -2.77
CA LYS A 54 -19.26 -0.24 -1.37
C LYS A 54 -19.81 1.14 -1.03
N GLU A 55 -21.13 1.25 -1.03
CA GLU A 55 -21.83 2.47 -0.66
C GLU A 55 -21.56 2.87 0.79
N GLY A 56 -21.49 4.17 1.04
CA GLY A 56 -21.27 4.73 2.38
C GLY A 56 -19.88 4.48 2.98
N VAL A 57 -18.94 3.91 2.22
CA VAL A 57 -17.58 3.62 2.69
C VAL A 57 -16.55 4.38 1.84
N PHE A 58 -15.65 5.11 2.50
CA PHE A 58 -14.49 5.73 1.87
C PHE A 58 -13.29 4.81 2.06
N ARG A 59 -13.01 3.96 1.07
CA ARG A 59 -11.99 2.91 1.17
C ARG A 59 -11.04 2.94 -0.01
N LEU A 60 -9.74 2.84 0.30
CA LEU A 60 -8.69 2.57 -0.67
C LEU A 60 -8.21 1.12 -0.53
N GLY A 61 -7.87 0.49 -1.65
CA GLY A 61 -7.11 -0.75 -1.73
C GLY A 61 -5.68 -0.43 -2.14
N ASN A 62 -4.71 -0.88 -1.35
CA ASN A 62 -3.28 -0.70 -1.57
C ASN A 62 -2.67 -2.09 -1.81
N MET A 63 -2.43 -2.43 -3.07
CA MET A 63 -1.74 -3.64 -3.46
C MET A 63 -0.24 -3.39 -3.54
N TRP A 64 0.52 -4.29 -2.91
CA TRP A 64 1.97 -4.34 -3.00
C TRP A 64 2.42 -5.74 -3.39
N GLU A 65 3.40 -5.81 -4.28
CA GLU A 65 4.01 -7.06 -4.70
C GLU A 65 5.51 -7.06 -4.38
N TYR A 66 6.03 -8.21 -4.00
CA TYR A 66 7.41 -8.38 -3.52
C TYR A 66 8.07 -9.59 -4.17
N LYS A 67 9.39 -9.47 -4.34
CA LYS A 67 10.22 -10.54 -4.90
C LYS A 67 10.19 -11.83 -4.09
N ASP A 68 10.21 -11.72 -2.77
CA ASP A 68 10.20 -12.83 -1.82
C ASP A 68 9.89 -12.36 -0.38
N GLU A 69 9.92 -13.30 0.58
CA GLU A 69 9.58 -13.05 1.98
C GLU A 69 10.57 -12.09 2.65
N LYS A 70 11.86 -12.17 2.27
CA LYS A 70 12.89 -11.27 2.80
C LYS A 70 12.63 -9.85 2.32
N ALA A 71 12.27 -9.68 1.04
CA ALA A 71 11.89 -8.39 0.50
C ALA A 71 10.67 -7.80 1.21
N PHE A 72 9.65 -8.62 1.49
CA PHE A 72 8.51 -8.21 2.29
C PHE A 72 8.93 -7.70 3.68
N ILE A 73 9.75 -8.44 4.41
CA ILE A 73 10.23 -8.08 5.77
C ILE A 73 11.02 -6.76 5.75
N GLU A 74 11.92 -6.57 4.79
CA GLU A 74 12.66 -5.31 4.66
C GLU A 74 11.75 -4.13 4.31
N CYS A 75 10.75 -4.35 3.44
CA CYS A 75 9.76 -3.33 3.15
C CYS A 75 8.90 -2.96 4.37
N GLN A 76 8.62 -3.89 5.30
CA GLN A 76 7.88 -3.58 6.54
C GLN A 76 8.60 -2.52 7.40
N LYS A 77 9.93 -2.49 7.40
CA LYS A 77 10.69 -1.44 8.11
C LYS A 77 10.45 -0.07 7.48
N LEU A 78 10.45 -0.01 6.15
CA LEU A 78 10.17 1.21 5.39
C LEU A 78 8.71 1.66 5.54
N PHE A 79 7.76 0.73 5.63
CA PHE A 79 6.36 1.09 5.91
C PHE A 79 6.21 1.79 7.25
N ARG A 80 6.90 1.33 8.31
CA ARG A 80 6.85 2.02 9.62
C ARG A 80 7.34 3.47 9.52
N GLU A 81 8.41 3.72 8.77
CA GLU A 81 8.88 5.08 8.50
C GLU A 81 7.83 5.90 7.72
N ALA A 82 7.21 5.30 6.70
CA ALA A 82 6.19 5.95 5.88
C ALA A 82 4.92 6.27 6.69
N GLU A 83 4.50 5.36 7.58
CA GLU A 83 3.36 5.50 8.48
C GLU A 83 3.58 6.67 9.46
N ILE A 84 4.78 6.76 10.07
CA ILE A 84 5.13 7.89 10.94
C ILE A 84 5.07 9.23 10.17
N LYS A 85 5.63 9.27 8.94
CA LYS A 85 5.55 10.46 8.09
C LYS A 85 4.10 10.82 7.74
N PHE A 86 3.27 9.81 7.49
CA PHE A 86 1.86 9.99 7.17
C PHE A 86 1.10 10.57 8.36
N GLU A 87 1.25 10.00 9.55
CA GLU A 87 0.62 10.49 10.78
C GLU A 87 0.97 11.95 11.06
N GLN A 88 2.24 12.33 10.89
CA GLN A 88 2.72 13.70 11.08
C GLN A 88 2.13 14.70 10.08
N LYS A 89 2.00 14.31 8.80
CA LYS A 89 1.55 15.19 7.72
C LYS A 89 0.03 15.26 7.60
N ALA A 90 -0.64 14.11 7.66
CA ALA A 90 -2.06 14.00 7.36
C ALA A 90 -2.93 14.33 8.57
N LYS A 91 -2.53 13.90 9.78
CA LYS A 91 -3.36 14.01 11.01
C LYS A 91 -4.79 13.45 10.82
N ILE A 92 -4.92 12.43 9.98
CA ILE A 92 -6.19 11.75 9.66
C ILE A 92 -6.21 10.39 10.35
N THR A 93 -7.36 10.02 10.91
CA THR A 93 -7.57 8.65 11.42
C THR A 93 -7.87 7.71 10.26
N VAL A 94 -7.08 6.65 10.14
CA VAL A 94 -7.24 5.63 9.09
C VAL A 94 -7.27 4.25 9.73
N LYS A 95 -8.23 3.41 9.34
CA LYS A 95 -8.28 2.02 9.78
C LYS A 95 -7.75 1.11 8.67
N ASN A 96 -6.59 0.50 8.90
CA ASN A 96 -5.96 -0.42 7.96
C ASN A 96 -6.29 -1.88 8.30
N PHE A 97 -6.53 -2.67 7.27
CA PHE A 97 -6.65 -4.13 7.35
C PHE A 97 -5.85 -4.77 6.22
N SER A 98 -4.99 -5.74 6.53
CA SER A 98 -4.05 -6.31 5.57
C SER A 98 -4.27 -7.80 5.38
N ASN A 99 -4.29 -8.25 4.12
CA ASN A 99 -4.25 -9.65 3.72
C ASN A 99 -2.96 -9.89 2.94
N ARG A 100 -2.27 -10.99 3.24
CA ARG A 100 -0.99 -11.33 2.61
C ARG A 100 -1.10 -12.70 1.96
N GLY A 101 -0.54 -12.85 0.77
CA GLY A 101 -0.68 -14.08 -0.02
C GLY A 101 0.59 -14.42 -0.79
N ILE A 102 0.81 -15.71 -0.99
CA ILE A 102 1.79 -16.24 -1.93
C ILE A 102 1.13 -16.28 -3.30
N ILE A 103 1.83 -15.80 -4.32
CA ILE A 103 1.34 -15.79 -5.69
C ILE A 103 1.49 -17.22 -6.25
N LEU A 104 0.37 -17.85 -6.61
CA LEU A 104 0.35 -19.20 -7.19
C LEU A 104 0.43 -19.17 -8.72
N TYR A 105 -0.27 -18.22 -9.34
CA TYR A 105 -0.28 -18.00 -10.78
C TYR A 105 -0.36 -16.50 -11.07
N ASP A 106 0.28 -16.08 -12.16
CA ASP A 106 0.29 -14.72 -12.64
C ASP A 106 0.21 -14.74 -14.17
N VAL A 107 -0.88 -14.20 -14.71
CA VAL A 107 -1.23 -14.24 -16.13
C VAL A 107 -1.36 -12.82 -16.66
N ILE A 108 -0.57 -12.52 -17.69
CA ILE A 108 -0.65 -11.27 -18.44
C ILE A 108 -1.44 -11.57 -19.72
N LEU A 109 -2.60 -10.93 -19.89
CA LEU A 109 -3.53 -11.13 -21.00
C LEU A 109 -3.27 -10.16 -22.15
#